data_AF-A0A0S8JLI4-F1
#
_entry.id   AF-A0A0S8JLI4-F1
#
_cell.length_a   1.000
_cell.length_b   1.000
_cell.length_c   1.000
_cell.angle_alpha   90.00
_cell.angle_beta   90.00
_cell.angle_gamma   90.00
#
_symmetry.space_group_name_H-M   'P 1'
#
loop_
_entity.id
_entity.type
_entity.pdbx_description
1 polymer ?
#
loop_
_entity_poly.entity_id
_entity_poly.type
_entity_poly.pdbx_seq_one_letter_code
_entity_poly.pdbx_strand_id
1 'polypeptide(L)'
;MNLSRRDFLKTSGSSLVSAAILGNLPLSLSGCGNMMGKLPFGFQIWTIREKLIADFAGTLKMMADFGYKEVEMCSPLGYGFDSLHAIKGPEMRKIIEDAGLTCTSSHYSMGELRDHLDNRIQWAHDLGMEQMILASFWLPENAS
;
A
#
# COMPACT_ATOMS: atom_id res chain seq x y z
N MET A 1 -29.93 -55.14 26.44
CA MET A 1 -29.99 -55.01 24.96
C MET A 1 -28.95 -55.95 24.39
N ASN A 2 -29.35 -56.97 23.62
CA ASN A 2 -28.40 -57.90 23.00
C ASN A 2 -28.02 -57.35 21.62
N LEU A 3 -26.81 -56.79 21.50
CA LEU A 3 -26.25 -56.35 20.22
C LEU A 3 -25.84 -57.59 19.41
N SER A 4 -26.48 -57.82 18.26
CA SER A 4 -26.06 -58.89 17.35
C SER A 4 -24.77 -58.50 16.61
N ARG A 5 -23.97 -59.49 16.21
CA ARG A 5 -22.80 -59.30 15.33
C ARG A 5 -23.16 -58.51 14.07
N ARG A 6 -24.37 -58.71 13.54
CA ARG A 6 -24.89 -57.98 12.37
C ARG A 6 -25.19 -56.52 12.68
N ASP A 7 -25.65 -56.22 13.89
CA ASP A 7 -25.96 -54.85 14.31
C ASP A 7 -24.65 -54.10 14.58
N PHE A 8 -23.65 -54.75 15.18
CA PHE A 8 -22.32 -54.18 15.35
C PHE A 8 -21.65 -53.81 14.02
N LEU A 9 -21.72 -54.68 13.01
CA LEU A 9 -21.15 -54.40 11.68
C LEU A 9 -21.88 -53.26 10.96
N LYS A 10 -23.21 -53.17 11.09
CA LYS A 10 -23.98 -52.05 10.54
C LYS A 10 -23.63 -50.74 11.23
N THR A 11 -23.56 -50.73 12.56
CA THR A 11 -23.22 -49.53 13.34
C THR A 11 -21.78 -49.08 13.10
N SER A 12 -20.83 -50.01 13.01
CA SER A 12 -19.41 -49.73 12.73
C SER A 12 -19.20 -49.26 11.28
N GLY A 13 -19.91 -49.85 10.32
CA GLY A 13 -19.87 -49.42 8.92
C GLY A 13 -20.42 -48.00 8.72
N SER A 14 -21.58 -47.70 9.33
CA SER A 14 -22.21 -46.37 9.22
C SER A 14 -21.38 -45.25 9.86
N SER A 15 -20.68 -45.54 10.96
CA SER A 15 -19.83 -44.56 11.65
C SER A 15 -18.54 -44.24 10.88
N LEU A 16 -17.92 -45.23 10.24
CA LEU A 16 -16.75 -45.03 9.37
C LEU A 16 -17.08 -44.18 8.13
N VAL A 17 -18.26 -44.40 7.54
CA VAL A 17 -18.73 -43.62 6.37
C VAL A 17 -18.98 -42.15 6.76
N SER A 18 -19.59 -41.89 7.91
CA SER A 18 -19.78 -40.50 8.39
C SER A 18 -18.45 -39.79 8.68
N ALA A 19 -17.47 -40.50 9.24
CA ALA A 19 -16.14 -39.95 9.50
C ALA A 19 -15.36 -39.66 8.20
N ALA A 20 -15.50 -40.51 7.17
CA ALA A 20 -14.89 -40.27 5.87
C ALA A 20 -15.53 -39.08 5.14
N ILE A 21 -16.85 -38.91 5.24
CA ILE A 21 -17.56 -37.75 4.67
C ILE A 21 -17.15 -36.46 5.40
N LEU A 22 -17.10 -36.46 6.74
CA LEU A 22 -16.68 -35.29 7.52
C LEU A 22 -15.18 -34.99 7.39
N GLY A 23 -14.33 -36.00 7.21
CA GLY A 23 -12.89 -35.84 7.00
C GLY A 23 -12.52 -35.25 5.64
N ASN A 24 -13.40 -35.38 4.63
CA ASN A 24 -13.26 -34.74 3.33
C ASN A 24 -14.03 -33.42 3.21
N LEU A 25 -14.81 -33.01 4.21
CA LEU A 25 -15.27 -31.64 4.27
C LEU A 25 -14.04 -30.77 4.59
N PRO A 26 -13.76 -29.71 3.80
CA PRO A 26 -12.76 -28.73 4.18
C PRO A 26 -13.33 -27.96 5.37
N LEU A 27 -13.20 -28.52 6.57
CA LEU A 27 -13.41 -27.80 7.82
C LEU A 27 -12.19 -26.91 8.05
N SER A 28 -11.93 -26.04 7.08
CA SER A 28 -11.09 -24.89 7.27
C SER A 28 -11.86 -23.99 8.21
N LEU A 29 -11.67 -24.20 9.52
CA LEU A 29 -11.79 -23.13 10.48
C LEU A 29 -10.65 -22.16 10.14
N SER A 30 -10.83 -21.42 9.04
CA SER A 30 -10.05 -20.22 8.71
C SER A 30 -10.47 -19.15 9.71
N GLY A 31 -10.23 -19.42 10.99
CA GLY A 31 -10.34 -18.43 12.05
C GLY A 31 -9.34 -17.34 11.73
N CYS A 32 -9.85 -16.19 11.26
CA CYS A 32 -9.14 -14.93 11.14
C CYS A 32 -7.71 -15.02 10.59
N GLY A 33 -7.46 -15.93 9.65
CA GLY A 33 -6.17 -16.10 8.99
C GLY A 33 -5.90 -14.88 8.12
N ASN A 34 -5.38 -13.81 8.75
CA ASN A 34 -4.88 -12.58 8.18
C ASN A 34 -5.62 -12.12 6.90
N MET A 35 -6.95 -12.03 6.96
CA MET A 35 -7.82 -11.50 5.89
C MET A 35 -7.63 -9.99 5.65
N MET A 36 -6.73 -9.35 6.42
CA MET A 36 -6.09 -8.12 6.00
C MET A 36 -4.75 -8.55 5.39
N GLY A 37 -4.70 -8.75 4.07
CA GLY A 37 -3.42 -8.73 3.38
C GLY A 37 -2.68 -7.49 3.89
N LYS A 38 -1.48 -7.64 4.45
CA LYS A 38 -0.77 -6.54 5.12
C LYS A 38 -0.70 -5.38 4.14
N LEU A 39 -1.53 -4.36 4.34
CA LEU A 39 -1.49 -3.17 3.52
C LEU A 39 -0.06 -2.61 3.68
N PRO A 40 0.63 -2.30 2.57
CA PRO A 40 1.97 -1.74 2.65
C PRO A 40 1.91 -0.47 3.51
N PHE A 41 2.73 -0.43 4.56
CA PHE A 41 2.82 0.74 5.42
C PHE A 41 3.72 1.78 4.74
N GLY A 42 3.16 2.96 4.50
CA GLY A 42 3.82 4.06 3.83
C GLY A 42 4.19 5.20 4.77
N PHE A 43 4.95 6.16 4.24
CA PHE A 43 5.22 7.44 4.88
C PHE A 43 5.11 8.55 3.85
N GLN A 44 4.80 9.75 4.32
CA GLN A 44 4.78 10.94 3.50
C GLN A 44 6.08 11.74 3.73
N ILE A 45 6.66 12.33 2.68
CA ILE A 45 8.00 12.95 2.74
C ILE A 45 8.14 14.26 3.53
N TRP A 46 7.08 15.07 3.66
CA TRP A 46 7.07 16.36 4.39
C TRP A 46 7.62 16.28 5.81
N THR A 47 7.35 15.19 6.53
CA THR A 47 7.80 15.02 7.92
C THR A 47 9.31 14.81 8.03
N ILE A 48 9.95 14.39 6.95
CA ILE A 48 11.40 14.13 6.85
C ILE A 48 12.10 15.02 5.81
N ARG A 49 11.45 16.10 5.37
CA ARG A 49 11.88 16.93 4.22
C ARG A 49 13.33 17.40 4.30
N GLU A 50 13.82 17.74 5.49
CA GLU A 50 15.18 18.25 5.68
C GLU A 50 16.24 17.19 5.36
N LYS A 51 16.03 15.94 5.82
CA LYS A 51 16.90 14.80 5.46
C LYS A 51 16.77 14.44 4.00
N LEU A 52 15.52 14.43 3.51
CA LEU A 52 15.22 14.08 2.13
C LEU A 52 15.86 15.05 1.12
N ILE A 53 15.85 16.36 1.40
CA ILE A 53 16.49 17.38 0.56
C ILE A 53 18.02 17.23 0.59
N ALA A 54 18.59 16.87 1.74
CA ALA A 54 20.04 16.69 1.89
C ALA A 54 20.56 15.45 1.14
N ASP A 55 19.81 14.35 1.17
CA ASP A 55 20.14 13.10 0.48
C ASP A 55 18.86 12.32 0.16
N PHE A 56 18.34 12.52 -1.07
CA PHE A 56 17.09 11.92 -1.50
C PHE A 56 17.16 10.39 -1.51
N ALA A 57 18.13 9.84 -2.25
CA ALA A 57 18.27 8.39 -2.41
C ALA A 57 18.63 7.69 -1.08
N GLY A 58 19.57 8.24 -0.31
CA GLY A 58 19.98 7.67 0.97
C GLY A 58 18.87 7.73 2.01
N THR A 59 18.06 8.80 2.03
CA THR A 59 16.91 8.91 2.94
C THR A 59 15.83 7.89 2.60
N LEU A 60 15.50 7.70 1.32
CA LEU A 60 14.54 6.69 0.89
C LEU A 60 15.01 5.27 1.26
N LYS A 61 16.29 4.96 1.04
CA LYS A 61 16.87 3.68 1.42
C LYS A 61 16.81 3.44 2.93
N MET A 62 17.10 4.47 3.73
CA MET A 62 16.98 4.43 5.19
C MET A 62 15.55 4.14 5.64
N MET A 63 14.54 4.77 5.02
CA MET A 63 13.14 4.48 5.32
C MET A 63 12.75 3.05 4.95
N ALA A 64 13.21 2.55 3.79
CA ALA A 64 12.99 1.16 3.40
C ALA A 64 13.60 0.16 4.41
N ASP A 65 14.78 0.47 4.95
CA ASP A 65 15.47 -0.33 5.97
C ASP A 65 14.72 -0.37 7.31
N PHE A 66 13.91 0.67 7.61
CA PHE A 66 12.98 0.65 8.75
C PHE A 66 11.72 -0.17 8.50
N GLY A 67 11.54 -0.72 7.30
CA GLY A 67 10.44 -1.61 6.96
C GLY A 67 9.27 -0.94 6.23
N TYR A 68 9.37 0.35 5.91
CA TYR A 68 8.41 1.02 5.03
C TYR A 68 8.43 0.38 3.63
N LYS A 69 7.28 0.41 2.96
CA LYS A 69 7.11 -0.15 1.61
C LYS A 69 6.65 0.88 0.59
N GLU A 70 6.12 2.00 1.05
CA GLU A 70 5.52 3.01 0.20
C GLU A 70 5.96 4.41 0.63
N VAL A 71 6.15 5.28 -0.34
CA VAL A 71 6.43 6.70 -0.14
C VAL A 71 5.37 7.54 -0.82
N GLU A 72 4.78 8.46 -0.07
CA GLU A 72 3.91 9.51 -0.60
C GLU A 72 4.75 10.78 -0.78
N MET A 73 4.83 11.23 -2.03
CA MET A 73 5.61 12.41 -2.38
C MET A 73 4.82 13.69 -2.08
N CYS A 74 5.53 14.82 -2.06
CA CYS A 74 4.94 16.10 -2.36
C CYS A 74 5.37 16.47 -3.76
N SER A 75 4.47 17.12 -4.49
CA SER A 75 4.80 17.66 -5.79
C SER A 75 6.01 18.57 -5.63
N PRO A 76 7.03 18.42 -6.48
CA PRO A 76 8.24 19.20 -6.30
C PRO A 76 7.96 20.67 -6.67
N LEU A 77 6.95 20.94 -7.51
CA LEU A 77 6.38 22.28 -7.68
C LEU A 77 5.52 22.62 -6.45
N GLY A 78 5.80 23.73 -5.76
CA GLY A 78 4.89 24.28 -4.74
C GLY A 78 5.11 23.85 -3.28
N TYR A 79 6.01 22.89 -3.01
CA TYR A 79 6.28 22.42 -1.63
C TYR A 79 7.73 22.65 -1.15
N GLY A 80 8.54 23.42 -1.88
CA GLY A 80 9.92 23.73 -1.47
C GLY A 80 10.88 22.54 -1.62
N PHE A 81 10.57 21.60 -2.51
CA PHE A 81 11.46 20.51 -2.93
C PHE A 81 12.19 20.87 -4.23
N ASP A 82 12.69 22.11 -4.33
CA ASP A 82 13.30 22.64 -5.55
C ASP A 82 14.53 21.83 -6.01
N SER A 83 15.25 21.22 -5.06
CA SER A 83 16.36 20.30 -5.36
C SER A 83 15.93 19.06 -6.17
N LEU A 84 14.64 18.70 -6.13
CA LEU A 84 14.09 17.56 -6.86
C LEU A 84 13.50 17.96 -8.23
N HIS A 85 13.42 19.26 -8.57
CA HIS A 85 12.88 19.73 -9.86
C HIS A 85 13.64 19.18 -11.06
N ALA A 86 14.95 18.99 -10.92
CA ALA A 86 15.80 18.50 -12.00
C ALA A 86 15.61 17.01 -12.29
N ILE A 87 15.08 16.25 -11.33
CA ILE A 87 14.89 14.80 -11.45
C ILE A 87 13.62 14.54 -12.25
N LYS A 88 13.75 13.91 -13.41
CA LYS A 88 12.61 13.58 -14.27
C LYS A 88 11.77 12.47 -13.63
N GLY A 89 10.47 12.42 -13.95
CA GLY A 89 9.55 11.46 -13.37
C GLY A 89 10.03 9.99 -13.43
N PRO A 90 10.50 9.48 -14.58
CA PRO A 90 11.00 8.11 -14.68
C PRO A 90 12.30 7.85 -13.89
N GLU A 91 13.15 8.87 -13.77
CA GLU A 91 14.38 8.79 -12.98
C GLU A 91 14.06 8.78 -11.48
N MET A 92 13.12 9.62 -11.05
CA MET A 92 12.63 9.66 -9.69
C MET A 92 12.00 8.32 -9.29
N ARG A 93 11.15 7.77 -10.16
CA ARG A 93 10.58 6.42 -9.99
C ARG A 93 11.67 5.38 -9.79
N LYS A 94 12.69 5.40 -10.64
CA LYS A 94 13.81 4.47 -10.54
C LYS A 94 14.54 4.59 -9.19
N ILE A 95 14.80 5.80 -8.70
CA ILE A 95 15.44 6.00 -7.38
C ILE A 95 14.58 5.41 -6.26
N ILE A 96 13.27 5.60 -6.32
CA ILE A 96 12.30 5.05 -5.35
C ILE A 96 12.29 3.52 -5.39
N GLU A 97 12.20 2.92 -6.59
CA GLU A 97 12.21 1.47 -6.78
C GLU A 97 13.55 0.84 -6.39
N ASP A 98 14.67 1.48 -6.71
CA ASP A 98 16.03 1.03 -6.33
C ASP A 98 16.22 1.05 -4.80
N ALA A 99 15.50 1.92 -4.07
CA ALA A 99 15.45 1.91 -2.61
C ALA A 99 14.56 0.79 -2.03
N GLY A 100 13.76 0.11 -2.86
CA GLY A 100 12.82 -0.93 -2.45
C GLY A 100 11.46 -0.41 -1.99
N LEU A 101 11.09 0.80 -2.43
CA LEU A 101 9.80 1.45 -2.14
C LEU A 101 8.95 1.56 -3.42
N THR A 102 7.64 1.76 -3.24
CA THR A 102 6.71 2.19 -4.29
C THR A 102 6.21 3.60 -4.02
N CYS A 103 5.75 4.31 -5.05
CA CYS A 103 5.09 5.60 -4.90
C CYS A 103 3.74 5.60 -5.62
N THR A 104 2.66 5.55 -4.84
CA THR A 104 1.29 5.44 -5.36
C THR A 104 0.56 6.79 -5.35
N SER A 105 1.00 7.72 -4.51
CA SER A 105 0.36 9.01 -4.25
C SER A 105 1.35 10.17 -4.12
N SER A 106 0.83 11.38 -4.34
CA SER A 106 1.51 12.63 -4.02
C SER A 106 0.52 13.71 -3.62
N HIS A 107 0.96 14.61 -2.74
CA HIS A 107 0.30 15.87 -2.44
C HIS A 107 0.58 16.92 -3.52
N TYR A 108 -0.47 17.64 -3.91
CA TYR A 108 -0.45 18.76 -4.84
C TYR A 108 -1.20 19.96 -4.24
N SER A 109 -0.76 21.16 -4.58
CA SER A 109 -1.47 22.39 -4.23
C SER A 109 -2.60 22.69 -5.23
N MET A 110 -3.57 23.49 -4.80
CA MET A 110 -4.67 23.91 -5.67
C MET A 110 -4.19 24.65 -6.93
N GLY A 111 -3.17 25.50 -6.80
CA GLY A 111 -2.63 26.25 -7.95
C GLY A 111 -2.01 25.33 -9.00
N GLU A 112 -1.31 24.28 -8.58
CA GLU A 112 -0.76 23.30 -9.52
C GLU A 112 -1.84 22.53 -10.27
N LEU A 113 -2.85 22.04 -9.57
CA LEU A 113 -3.93 21.27 -10.19
C LEU A 113 -4.87 22.14 -11.03
N ARG A 114 -4.94 23.45 -10.75
CA ARG A 114 -5.74 24.39 -11.55
C ARG A 114 -5.00 24.88 -12.78
N ASP A 115 -3.74 25.29 -12.62
CA ASP A 115 -3.02 26.05 -13.64
C ASP A 115 -2.02 25.19 -14.44
N HIS A 116 -1.68 24.00 -13.93
CA HIS A 116 -0.65 23.12 -14.49
C HIS A 116 -1.08 21.64 -14.57
N LEU A 117 -2.39 21.37 -14.66
CA LEU A 117 -2.97 20.03 -14.53
C LEU A 117 -2.30 18.98 -15.43
N ASP A 118 -2.20 19.24 -16.74
CA ASP A 118 -1.64 18.28 -17.70
C ASP A 118 -0.19 17.90 -17.35
N ASN A 119 0.59 18.90 -16.94
CA ASN A 119 1.97 18.70 -16.52
C ASN A 119 2.07 17.87 -15.23
N ARG A 120 1.14 18.05 -14.29
CA ARG A 120 1.09 17.28 -13.04
C ARG A 120 0.59 15.85 -13.27
N ILE A 121 -0.38 15.65 -14.16
CA ILE A 121 -0.83 14.31 -14.60
C ILE A 121 0.30 13.56 -15.27
N GLN A 122 1.06 14.20 -16.17
CA GLN A 122 2.21 13.56 -16.82
C GLN A 122 3.27 13.14 -15.80
N TRP A 123 3.59 14.02 -14.84
CA TRP A 123 4.54 13.70 -13.79
C TRP A 123 4.07 12.53 -12.91
N ALA A 124 2.79 12.53 -12.49
CA ALA A 124 2.18 11.44 -11.73
C ALA A 124 2.24 10.11 -12.51
N HIS A 125 1.91 10.14 -13.79
CA HIS A 125 1.96 8.99 -14.68
C HIS A 125 3.38 8.44 -14.83
N ASP A 126 4.38 9.31 -15.02
CA ASP A 126 5.78 8.91 -15.14
C ASP A 126 6.31 8.22 -13.86
N LEU A 127 5.82 8.65 -12.68
CA LEU A 127 6.11 8.00 -11.41
C LEU A 127 5.35 6.68 -11.20
N GLY A 128 4.31 6.42 -11.99
CA GLY A 128 3.42 5.27 -11.81
C GLY A 128 2.42 5.46 -10.66
N MET A 129 2.08 6.71 -10.32
CA MET A 129 1.08 6.99 -9.29
C MET A 129 -0.32 6.60 -9.75
N GLU A 130 -1.13 6.13 -8.82
CA GLU A 130 -2.55 5.86 -9.03
C GLU A 130 -3.44 6.97 -8.46
N GLN A 131 -2.88 7.83 -7.60
CA GLN A 131 -3.61 8.82 -6.85
C GLN A 131 -2.92 10.19 -6.88
N MET A 132 -3.71 11.24 -7.10
CA MET A 132 -3.27 12.63 -6.97
C MET A 132 -4.11 13.30 -5.89
N ILE A 133 -3.47 13.79 -4.83
CA ILE A 133 -4.16 14.34 -3.65
C ILE A 133 -4.05 15.86 -3.65
N LEU A 134 -5.19 16.55 -3.69
CA LEU A 134 -5.26 17.98 -3.40
C LEU A 134 -5.12 18.17 -1.88
N ALA A 135 -3.95 18.55 -1.40
CA ALA A 135 -3.67 18.59 0.04
C ALA A 135 -4.26 19.84 0.72
N SER A 136 -4.55 20.89 -0.03
CA SER A 136 -5.21 22.09 0.48
C SER A 136 -5.77 22.95 -0.66
N PHE A 137 -6.93 23.55 -0.41
CA PHE A 137 -7.55 24.54 -1.30
C PHE A 137 -6.87 25.91 -1.24
N TRP A 138 -5.94 26.14 -0.29
CA TRP A 138 -5.34 27.46 -0.02
C TRP A 138 -6.42 28.54 0.16
N LEU A 139 -7.28 28.32 1.14
CA LEU A 139 -8.28 29.30 1.53
C LEU A 139 -7.61 30.48 2.25
N PRO A 140 -8.00 31.73 1.96
CA PRO A 140 -7.53 32.88 2.72
C PRO A 140 -7.98 32.75 4.19
N GLU A 141 -7.23 33.39 5.10
CA GLU A 141 -7.44 33.28 6.55
C GLU A 141 -8.87 33.70 6.98
N ASN A 142 -9.54 34.50 6.16
CA ASN A 142 -10.91 34.98 6.36
C ASN A 142 -11.98 34.24 5.54
N ALA A 143 -11.69 33.05 5.01
CA ALA A 143 -12.70 32.23 4.32
C ALA A 143 -13.73 31.68 5.34
N SER A 144 -15.00 32.03 5.16
CA SER A 144 -16.16 31.58 5.95
C SER A 144 -17.01 30.56 5.19
#